data_AF-A0A7C1ZCN8-F1
#
_entry.id   AF-A0A7C1ZCN8-F1
#
_cell.length_a   1.000
_cell.length_b   1.000
_cell.length_c   1.000
_cell.angle_alpha   90.00
_cell.angle_beta   90.00
_cell.angle_gamma   90.00
#
_symmetry.space_group_name_H-M   'P 1'
#
loop_
_entity.id
_entity.type
_entity.pdbx_description
1 polymer ?
#
loop_
_entity_poly.entity_id
_entity_poly.type
_entity_poly.pdbx_seq_one_letter_code
_entity_poly.pdbx_strand_id
1 'polypeptide(L)'
;MAKISIIWIYHAVGQHKADLAKFCFERLLWTISKDTEIIVVNNCDKDIEYYKEKADIYIQSPRNSLGGARNLGYAKASGDYIAFVDSDVFTMPDWLRMCVRLINMHPDHKLIASPVYTDSHVWNRRYQAGKLSGHMLNLRSGSPCFVLQRRDMDVIGAFREGDGNSGDGGDFIDRQIKAGYKVILTKRQLAFHLGSKKML
;
A
#
# COMPACT_ATOMS: atom_id res chain seq x y z
N MET A 1 3.86 16.20 -14.61
CA MET A 1 2.91 15.35 -13.84
C MET A 1 3.55 15.07 -12.49
N ALA A 2 2.76 15.00 -11.41
CA ALA A 2 3.31 14.66 -10.10
C ALA A 2 3.91 13.24 -10.12
N LYS A 3 5.08 13.06 -9.52
CA LYS A 3 5.80 11.78 -9.52
C LYS A 3 5.14 10.84 -8.51
N ILE A 4 5.07 9.54 -8.82
CA ILE A 4 4.52 8.53 -7.93
C ILE A 4 5.60 7.49 -7.65
N SER A 5 5.80 7.14 -6.39
CA SER A 5 6.63 6.00 -5.99
C SER A 5 5.75 4.91 -5.40
N ILE A 6 5.93 3.68 -5.90
CA ILE A 6 5.38 2.47 -5.30
C ILE A 6 6.46 1.83 -4.44
N ILE A 7 6.14 1.62 -3.18
CA ILE A 7 6.91 0.82 -2.24
C ILE A 7 6.22 -0.55 -2.17
N TRP A 8 6.81 -1.52 -2.85
CA TRP A 8 6.33 -2.89 -2.88
C TRP A 8 7.10 -3.72 -1.86
N ILE A 9 6.39 -4.22 -0.85
CA ILE A 9 6.98 -4.96 0.27
C ILE A 9 6.93 -6.44 -0.04
N TYR A 10 8.07 -7.03 -0.39
CA TYR A 10 8.20 -8.46 -0.55
C TYR A 10 8.29 -9.14 0.82
N HIS A 11 7.26 -9.92 1.17
CA HIS A 11 7.28 -10.74 2.38
C HIS A 11 6.57 -12.07 2.12
N ALA A 12 7.32 -13.06 1.60
CA ALA A 12 6.81 -14.39 1.28
C ALA A 12 7.64 -15.49 1.96
N VAL A 13 6.98 -16.26 2.81
CA VAL A 13 7.56 -17.44 3.48
C VAL A 13 6.99 -18.70 2.84
N GLY A 14 7.85 -19.47 2.17
CA GLY A 14 7.50 -20.70 1.45
C GLY A 14 7.18 -20.48 -0.04
N GLN A 15 7.30 -21.55 -0.83
CA GLN A 15 7.23 -21.49 -2.30
C GLN A 15 5.89 -20.94 -2.80
N HIS A 16 4.76 -21.39 -2.25
CA HIS A 16 3.44 -20.93 -2.68
C HIS A 16 3.25 -19.41 -2.55
N LYS A 17 3.73 -18.81 -1.45
CA LYS A 17 3.67 -17.35 -1.28
C LYS A 17 4.65 -16.64 -2.21
N ALA A 18 5.81 -17.22 -2.48
CA ALA A 18 6.77 -16.65 -3.42
C ALA A 18 6.22 -16.63 -4.86
N ASP A 19 5.53 -17.69 -5.28
CA ASP A 19 4.85 -17.78 -6.57
C ASP A 19 3.73 -16.74 -6.68
N LEU A 20 2.91 -16.61 -5.62
CA LEU A 20 1.86 -15.59 -5.55
C LEU A 20 2.43 -14.18 -5.63
N ALA A 21 3.53 -13.91 -4.91
CA ALA A 21 4.20 -12.63 -4.92
C ALA A 21 4.73 -12.27 -6.31
N LYS A 22 5.37 -13.24 -6.99
CA LYS A 22 5.84 -13.07 -8.37
C LYS A 22 4.69 -12.75 -9.32
N PHE A 23 3.59 -13.50 -9.24
CA PHE A 23 2.37 -13.28 -10.03
C PHE A 23 1.80 -11.86 -9.83
N CYS A 24 1.70 -11.41 -8.57
CA CYS A 24 1.20 -10.08 -8.24
C CYS A 24 2.16 -8.96 -8.70
N PHE A 25 3.47 -9.17 -8.59
CA PHE A 25 4.47 -8.20 -9.04
C PHE A 25 4.48 -8.03 -10.56
N GLU A 26 4.43 -9.14 -11.31
CA GLU A 26 4.29 -9.06 -12.77
C GLU A 26 3.04 -8.28 -13.14
N ARG A 27 1.91 -8.59 -12.50
CA ARG A 27 0.66 -7.83 -12.71
C ARG A 27 0.80 -6.36 -12.37
N LEU A 28 1.49 -6.01 -11.29
CA LEU A 28 1.76 -4.64 -10.90
C LEU A 28 2.46 -3.88 -12.02
N LEU A 29 3.55 -4.43 -12.56
CA LEU A 29 4.30 -3.80 -13.66
C LEU A 29 3.43 -3.58 -14.91
N TRP A 30 2.49 -4.47 -15.18
CA TRP A 30 1.55 -4.34 -16.31
C TRP A 30 0.46 -3.28 -16.11
N THR A 31 0.19 -2.84 -14.88
CA THR A 31 -0.97 -1.97 -14.56
C THR A 31 -0.60 -0.55 -14.16
N ILE A 32 0.69 -0.22 -14.20
CA ILE A 32 1.24 1.08 -13.83
C ILE A 32 1.87 1.77 -15.05
N SER A 33 2.05 3.09 -14.97
CA SER A 33 2.78 3.85 -16.00
C SER A 33 4.28 3.58 -15.90
N LYS A 34 5.00 3.66 -17.03
CA LYS A 34 6.47 3.57 -17.09
C LYS A 34 7.18 4.67 -16.29
N ASP A 35 6.52 5.79 -16.04
CA ASP A 35 7.06 6.90 -15.25
C ASP A 35 6.90 6.69 -13.72
N THR A 36 6.34 5.56 -13.29
CA THR A 36 6.15 5.21 -11.88
C THR A 36 7.44 4.64 -11.32
N GLU A 37 7.97 5.21 -10.24
CA GLU A 37 9.15 4.68 -9.57
C GLU A 37 8.79 3.43 -8.75
N ILE A 38 9.48 2.33 -8.99
CA ILE A 38 9.28 1.04 -8.33
C ILE A 38 10.41 0.78 -7.34
N ILE A 39 10.03 0.70 -6.07
CA ILE A 39 10.93 0.40 -4.97
C ILE A 39 10.50 -0.94 -4.38
N VAL A 40 11.36 -1.95 -4.53
CA VAL A 40 11.15 -3.26 -3.91
C VAL A 40 11.93 -3.31 -2.61
N VAL A 41 11.22 -3.58 -1.51
CA VAL A 41 11.84 -3.84 -0.22
C VAL A 41 11.64 -5.32 0.13
N ASN A 42 12.73 -6.07 0.12
CA ASN A 42 12.75 -7.47 0.53
C ASN A 42 12.81 -7.59 2.05
N ASN A 43 11.69 -8.00 2.63
CA ASN A 43 11.53 -8.22 4.07
C ASN A 43 11.65 -9.71 4.44
N CYS A 44 12.48 -10.46 3.72
CA CYS A 44 12.81 -11.87 3.99
C CYS A 44 14.34 -12.05 4.04
N ASP A 45 14.82 -13.13 4.65
CA ASP A 45 16.26 -13.34 4.90
C ASP A 45 17.09 -13.68 3.66
N LYS A 46 16.43 -13.99 2.54
CA LYS A 46 17.09 -14.39 1.29
C LYS A 46 16.93 -13.32 0.22
N ASP A 47 18.04 -12.95 -0.40
CA ASP A 47 18.07 -12.01 -1.52
C ASP A 47 17.40 -12.56 -2.80
N ILE A 48 16.68 -11.64 -3.45
CA ILE A 48 15.69 -11.65 -4.52
C ILE A 48 16.11 -11.29 -5.94
N GLU A 49 17.11 -11.91 -6.59
CA GLU A 49 17.67 -11.36 -7.85
C GLU A 49 16.61 -11.00 -8.91
N TYR A 50 15.56 -11.82 -9.07
CA TYR A 50 14.44 -11.54 -9.99
C TYR A 50 13.83 -10.13 -9.84
N TYR A 51 13.65 -9.65 -8.60
CA TYR A 51 13.06 -8.33 -8.34
C TYR A 51 14.08 -7.21 -8.51
N LYS A 52 15.35 -7.48 -8.21
CA LYS A 52 16.43 -6.51 -8.33
C LYS A 52 16.62 -6.04 -9.77
N GLU A 53 16.47 -6.94 -10.73
CA GLU A 53 16.52 -6.63 -12.17
C GLU A 53 15.32 -5.82 -12.67
N LYS A 54 14.25 -5.69 -11.89
CA LYS A 54 12.96 -5.12 -12.32
C LYS A 54 12.51 -3.91 -11.53
N ALA A 55 13.19 -3.60 -10.43
CA ALA A 55 12.94 -2.43 -9.61
C ALA A 55 13.90 -1.30 -10.00
N ASP A 56 13.45 -0.06 -9.89
CA ASP A 56 14.36 1.09 -9.96
C ASP A 56 15.28 1.11 -8.73
N ILE A 57 14.74 0.71 -7.58
CA ILE A 57 15.47 0.59 -6.32
C ILE A 57 15.12 -0.74 -5.65
N TYR A 58 16.14 -1.51 -5.28
CA TYR A 58 16.00 -2.73 -4.51
C TYR A 58 16.68 -2.58 -3.15
N ILE A 59 15.98 -2.95 -2.08
CA ILE A 59 16.47 -2.87 -0.71
C ILE A 59 16.27 -4.21 -0.01
N GLN A 60 17.35 -4.82 0.46
CA GLN A 60 17.28 -5.92 1.42
C GLN A 60 17.08 -5.35 2.83
N SER A 61 15.94 -5.67 3.46
CA SER A 61 15.68 -5.25 4.84
C SER A 61 16.67 -5.94 5.79
N PRO A 62 17.27 -5.23 6.75
CA PRO A 62 18.19 -5.81 7.72
C PRO A 62 17.48 -6.63 8.81
N ARG A 63 16.16 -6.48 8.94
CA ARG A 63 15.32 -7.15 9.94
C ARG A 63 13.94 -7.44 9.35
N ASN A 64 13.30 -8.49 9.84
CA ASN A 64 11.93 -8.82 9.46
C ASN A 64 10.93 -7.93 10.24
N SER A 65 10.62 -6.77 9.67
CA SER A 65 9.65 -5.80 10.19
C SER A 65 8.90 -5.16 9.03
N LEU A 66 7.58 -5.31 8.97
CA LEU A 66 6.80 -4.73 7.87
C LEU A 66 6.81 -3.19 7.94
N GLY A 67 6.74 -2.62 9.14
CA GLY A 67 6.88 -1.18 9.34
C GLY A 67 8.27 -0.69 8.96
N GLY A 68 9.32 -1.40 9.38
CA GLY A 68 10.69 -1.09 8.98
C GLY A 68 10.90 -1.15 7.46
N ALA A 69 10.35 -2.17 6.79
CA ALA A 69 10.42 -2.28 5.34
C ALA A 69 9.71 -1.12 4.64
N ARG A 70 8.52 -0.70 5.12
CA ARG A 70 7.82 0.48 4.60
C ARG A 70 8.63 1.76 4.80
N ASN A 71 9.26 1.95 5.96
CA ASN A 71 10.11 3.11 6.24
C ASN A 71 11.35 3.15 5.34
N LEU A 72 12.02 2.01 5.13
CA LEU A 72 13.19 1.89 4.25
C LEU A 72 12.83 2.28 2.81
N GLY A 73 11.71 1.77 2.30
CA GLY A 73 11.22 2.15 0.98
C GLY A 73 10.85 3.63 0.90
N TYR A 74 10.18 4.15 1.92
CA TYR A 74 9.77 5.56 1.97
C TYR A 74 10.97 6.52 1.98
N ALA A 75 12.05 6.16 2.68
CA ALA A 75 13.28 6.93 2.72
C ALA A 75 14.00 7.01 1.35
N LYS A 76 13.72 6.07 0.44
CA LYS A 76 14.26 6.07 -0.92
C LYS A 76 13.30 6.61 -1.98
N ALA A 77 12.00 6.61 -1.68
CA ALA A 77 10.99 7.15 -2.56
C ALA A 77 11.24 8.63 -2.84
N SER A 78 11.04 9.06 -4.08
CA SER A 78 11.14 10.46 -4.51
C SER A 78 9.84 11.06 -5.05
N GLY A 79 8.77 10.26 -5.13
CA GLY A 79 7.46 10.68 -5.62
C GLY A 79 6.72 11.63 -4.67
N ASP A 80 5.86 12.48 -5.23
CA ASP A 80 4.92 13.33 -4.50
C ASP A 80 3.78 12.52 -3.88
N TYR A 81 3.45 11.39 -4.50
CA TYR A 81 2.52 10.39 -3.97
C TYR A 81 3.26 9.11 -3.67
N ILE A 82 2.88 8.48 -2.57
CA ILE A 82 3.46 7.24 -2.10
C ILE A 82 2.37 6.19 -2.07
N ALA A 83 2.61 5.09 -2.76
CA ALA A 83 1.78 3.91 -2.72
C ALA A 83 2.52 2.81 -1.96
N PHE A 84 1.92 2.30 -0.89
CA PHE A 84 2.42 1.10 -0.20
C PHE A 84 1.62 -0.09 -0.71
N VAL A 85 2.30 -1.16 -1.12
CA VAL A 85 1.67 -2.34 -1.72
C VAL A 85 2.30 -3.62 -1.16
N ASP A 86 1.49 -4.46 -0.52
CA ASP A 86 1.92 -5.77 -0.04
C ASP A 86 2.12 -6.74 -1.22
N SER A 87 3.02 -7.72 -1.05
CA SER A 87 3.44 -8.59 -2.16
C SER A 87 2.36 -9.49 -2.74
N ASP A 88 1.28 -9.72 -2.02
CA ASP A 88 0.15 -10.58 -2.42
C ASP A 88 -1.08 -9.78 -2.89
N VAL A 89 -0.85 -8.53 -3.33
CA VAL A 89 -1.90 -7.68 -3.91
C VAL A 89 -1.87 -7.73 -5.43
N PHE A 90 -2.93 -8.29 -6.00
CA PHE A 90 -3.18 -8.25 -7.44
C PHE A 90 -3.86 -6.93 -7.81
N THR A 91 -3.35 -6.25 -8.84
CA THR A 91 -3.81 -4.92 -9.27
C THR A 91 -4.52 -4.95 -10.62
N MET A 92 -5.49 -4.06 -10.80
CA MET A 92 -6.20 -3.83 -12.07
C MET A 92 -5.71 -2.55 -12.74
N PRO A 93 -5.82 -2.40 -14.08
CA PRO A 93 -5.47 -1.15 -14.76
C PRO A 93 -6.15 0.07 -14.12
N ASP A 94 -5.48 1.22 -14.19
CA ASP A 94 -5.91 2.51 -13.64
C ASP A 94 -6.05 2.60 -12.11
N TRP A 95 -5.73 1.55 -11.33
CA TRP A 95 -5.85 1.57 -9.87
C TRP A 95 -5.12 2.77 -9.23
N LEU A 96 -3.86 2.97 -9.63
CA LEU A 96 -2.99 3.99 -9.06
C LEU A 96 -3.45 5.40 -9.45
N ARG A 97 -3.74 5.58 -10.75
CA ARG A 97 -4.26 6.82 -11.30
C ARG A 97 -5.57 7.23 -10.62
N MET A 98 -6.47 6.28 -10.37
CA MET A 98 -7.73 6.53 -9.69
C MET A 98 -7.52 6.98 -8.25
N CYS A 99 -6.62 6.32 -7.51
CA CYS A 99 -6.29 6.72 -6.14
C CYS A 99 -5.73 8.15 -6.06
N VAL A 100 -4.76 8.49 -6.91
CA VAL A 100 -4.21 9.87 -6.98
C VAL A 100 -5.29 10.87 -7.36
N ARG A 101 -6.14 10.54 -8.33
CA ARG A 101 -7.27 11.40 -8.74
C ARG A 101 -8.23 11.67 -7.58
N LEU A 102 -8.54 10.66 -6.75
CA LEU A 102 -9.44 10.82 -5.62
C LEU A 102 -8.91 11.79 -4.58
N ILE A 103 -7.61 11.72 -4.28
CA ILE A 103 -6.96 12.67 -3.37
C ILE A 103 -7.03 14.09 -3.98
N ASN A 104 -6.73 14.24 -5.27
CA ASN A 104 -6.66 15.55 -5.92
C ASN A 104 -8.00 16.23 -6.15
N MET A 105 -9.08 15.48 -6.29
CA MET A 105 -10.43 16.04 -6.38
C MET A 105 -10.94 16.57 -5.04
N HIS A 106 -10.24 16.30 -3.94
CA HIS A 106 -10.66 16.66 -2.57
C HIS A 106 -9.50 17.28 -1.76
N PRO A 107 -8.89 18.38 -2.25
CA PRO A 107 -7.69 18.96 -1.62
C PRO A 107 -7.94 19.47 -0.19
N ASP A 108 -9.18 19.82 0.14
CA ASP A 108 -9.57 20.30 1.48
C ASP A 108 -9.82 19.18 2.49
N HIS A 109 -9.65 17.91 2.08
CA HIS A 109 -9.87 16.75 2.93
C HIS A 109 -8.56 16.01 3.19
N LYS A 110 -8.39 15.55 4.44
CA LYS A 110 -7.32 14.64 4.83
C LYS A 110 -7.67 13.21 4.38
N LEU A 111 -7.16 12.80 3.23
CA LEU A 111 -7.52 11.53 2.60
C LEU A 111 -6.31 10.68 2.27
N ILE A 112 -6.46 9.39 2.54
CA ILE A 112 -5.66 8.31 1.95
C ILE A 112 -6.58 7.56 0.99
N ALA A 113 -6.11 7.20 -0.19
CA ALA A 113 -6.93 6.45 -1.15
C ALA A 113 -6.57 4.96 -1.13
N SER A 114 -7.56 4.08 -1.24
CA SER A 114 -7.33 2.63 -1.39
C SER A 114 -8.20 2.03 -2.50
N PRO A 115 -7.63 1.18 -3.37
CA PRO A 115 -8.35 0.38 -4.36
C PRO A 115 -8.82 -0.98 -3.83
N VAL A 116 -8.40 -1.37 -2.61
CA VAL A 116 -8.67 -2.69 -2.02
C VAL A 116 -9.89 -2.62 -1.12
N TYR A 117 -10.79 -3.60 -1.29
CA TYR A 117 -11.85 -3.84 -0.32
C TYR A 117 -11.47 -5.04 0.55
N THR A 118 -11.05 -4.78 1.78
CA THR A 118 -10.87 -5.84 2.77
C THR A 118 -12.21 -6.13 3.44
N ASP A 119 -12.85 -7.24 3.07
CA ASP A 119 -14.25 -7.54 3.44
C ASP A 119 -14.55 -7.40 4.96
N SER A 120 -13.57 -7.67 5.83
CA SER A 120 -13.76 -7.51 7.28
C SER A 120 -13.83 -6.05 7.76
N HIS A 121 -13.16 -5.09 7.11
CA HIS A 121 -13.13 -3.69 7.55
C HIS A 121 -14.06 -2.79 6.75
N VAL A 122 -14.22 -3.06 5.45
CA VAL A 122 -15.06 -2.27 4.55
C VAL A 122 -16.53 -2.31 4.97
N TRP A 123 -17.02 -3.50 5.27
CA TRP A 123 -18.43 -3.75 5.59
C TRP A 123 -18.73 -3.62 7.08
N ASN A 124 -17.71 -3.41 7.91
CA ASN A 124 -17.89 -3.16 9.33
C ASN A 124 -18.37 -1.73 9.57
N ARG A 125 -19.64 -1.60 10.01
CA ARG A 125 -20.28 -0.30 10.29
C ARG A 125 -19.50 0.57 11.26
N ARG A 126 -18.71 -0.01 12.18
CA ARG A 126 -17.87 0.76 13.13
C ARG A 126 -16.77 1.58 12.45
N TYR A 127 -16.36 1.17 11.24
CA TYR A 127 -15.28 1.84 10.52
C TYR A 127 -15.79 2.66 9.33
N GLN A 128 -17.09 2.64 9.03
CA GLN A 128 -17.66 3.47 7.98
C GLN A 128 -17.73 4.93 8.43
N ALA A 129 -17.16 5.83 7.63
CA ALA A 129 -17.01 7.26 7.94
C ALA A 129 -17.81 8.17 6.99
N GLY A 130 -18.84 7.61 6.35
CA GLY A 130 -19.72 8.30 5.41
C GLY A 130 -19.33 8.11 3.95
N LYS A 131 -19.73 9.07 3.10
CA LYS A 131 -19.42 9.08 1.67
C LYS A 131 -18.94 10.47 1.25
N LEU A 132 -18.07 10.52 0.26
CA LEU A 132 -17.61 11.75 -0.40
C LEU A 132 -17.68 11.55 -1.91
N SER A 133 -18.45 12.38 -2.62
CA SER A 133 -18.67 12.25 -4.09
C SER A 133 -19.10 10.84 -4.54
N GLY A 134 -19.87 10.15 -3.70
CA GLY A 134 -20.32 8.77 -3.94
C GLY A 134 -19.27 7.68 -3.68
N HIS A 135 -18.08 8.04 -3.19
CA HIS A 135 -17.06 7.11 -2.71
C HIS A 135 -17.27 6.83 -1.22
N MET A 136 -17.07 5.59 -0.80
CA MET A 136 -17.15 5.23 0.62
C MET A 136 -15.90 5.72 1.37
N LEU A 137 -16.12 6.32 2.53
CA LEU A 137 -15.07 6.65 3.48
C LEU A 137 -15.00 5.56 4.56
N ASN A 138 -13.80 5.14 4.92
CA ASN A 138 -13.55 4.16 5.97
C ASN A 138 -12.37 4.59 6.86
N LEU A 139 -12.34 4.14 8.11
CA LEU A 139 -11.27 4.47 9.06
C LEU A 139 -10.10 3.49 9.03
N ARG A 140 -10.33 2.22 8.67
CA ARG A 140 -9.35 1.12 8.85
C ARG A 140 -9.18 0.20 7.64
N SER A 141 -9.83 0.49 6.52
CA SER A 141 -9.70 -0.30 5.29
C SER A 141 -8.43 0.05 4.51
N GLY A 142 -8.04 -0.80 3.55
CA GLY A 142 -7.01 -0.48 2.57
C GLY A 142 -5.57 -0.78 2.97
N SER A 143 -5.31 -1.32 4.16
CA SER A 143 -3.95 -1.58 4.64
C SER A 143 -3.01 -2.31 3.65
N PRO A 144 -3.46 -3.31 2.85
CA PRO A 144 -2.56 -4.01 1.92
C PRO A 144 -2.15 -3.17 0.71
N CYS A 145 -2.93 -2.16 0.34
CA CYS A 145 -2.61 -1.28 -0.77
C CYS A 145 -3.33 0.06 -0.61
N PHE A 146 -2.55 1.12 -0.39
CA PHE A 146 -3.06 2.47 -0.22
C PHE A 146 -2.07 3.52 -0.75
N VAL A 147 -2.61 4.70 -1.07
CA VAL A 147 -1.90 5.83 -1.65
C VAL A 147 -2.15 7.07 -0.81
N LEU A 148 -1.10 7.83 -0.52
CA LEU A 148 -1.14 9.11 0.20
C LEU A 148 -0.24 10.13 -0.47
N GLN A 149 -0.38 11.42 -0.11
CA GLN A 149 0.61 12.42 -0.49
C GLN A 149 1.79 12.34 0.46
N ARG A 150 3.02 12.51 -0.04
CA ARG A 150 4.23 12.48 0.78
C ARG A 150 4.12 13.37 2.02
N ARG A 151 3.61 14.59 1.87
CA ARG A 151 3.41 15.55 2.98
C ARG A 151 2.53 15.01 4.11
N ASP A 152 1.68 14.03 3.84
CA ASP A 152 0.81 13.44 4.86
C ASP A 152 1.63 12.59 5.84
N MET A 153 2.79 12.06 5.42
CA MET A 153 3.71 11.34 6.30
C MET A 153 4.35 12.24 7.36
N ASP A 154 4.51 13.54 7.09
CA ASP A 154 5.02 14.50 8.08
C ASP A 154 4.01 14.73 9.22
N VAL A 155 2.72 14.48 8.96
CA VAL A 155 1.63 14.61 9.94
C VAL A 155 1.36 13.28 10.63
N ILE A 156 1.29 12.18 9.88
CA ILE A 156 0.95 10.87 10.43
C ILE A 156 2.16 10.31 11.19
N GLY A 157 3.36 10.43 10.63
CA GLY A 157 4.62 9.87 11.13
C GLY A 157 4.96 8.50 10.53
N ALA A 158 6.22 8.09 10.69
CA ALA A 158 6.76 6.81 10.21
C ALA A 158 6.00 5.60 10.79
N PHE A 159 6.13 4.43 10.15
CA PHE A 159 5.60 3.18 10.69
C PHE A 159 6.39 2.76 11.91
N ARG A 160 5.73 2.13 12.88
CA ARG A 160 6.42 1.51 14.00
C ARG A 160 7.21 0.30 13.49
N GLU A 161 8.47 0.18 13.93
CA GLU A 161 9.34 -0.95 13.57
C GLU A 161 9.28 -2.00 14.69
N GLY A 162 8.22 -2.80 14.73
CA GLY A 162 8.11 -3.95 15.62
C GLY A 162 8.74 -5.21 15.01
N ASP A 163 8.99 -6.22 15.85
CA ASP A 163 9.44 -7.54 15.38
C ASP A 163 8.27 -8.35 14.79
N GLY A 164 8.49 -8.92 13.59
CA GLY A 164 7.52 -9.78 12.90
C GLY A 164 6.34 -9.03 12.28
N ASN A 165 5.19 -9.72 12.16
CA ASN A 165 3.94 -9.15 11.59
C ASN A 165 3.06 -8.43 12.64
N SER A 166 3.59 -8.19 13.83
CA SER A 166 2.82 -7.85 15.03
C SER A 166 2.61 -6.34 15.14
N GLY A 167 1.49 -5.82 14.62
CA GLY A 167 0.95 -4.51 15.06
C GLY A 167 1.47 -3.25 14.35
N ASP A 168 2.37 -3.36 13.37
CA ASP A 168 2.93 -2.20 12.66
C ASP A 168 1.87 -1.36 11.93
N GLY A 169 0.86 -2.00 11.34
CA GLY A 169 -0.24 -1.31 10.64
C GLY A 169 -1.26 -0.68 11.59
N GLY A 170 -1.46 -1.24 12.78
CA GLY A 170 -2.50 -0.77 13.72
C GLY A 170 -2.19 0.62 14.27
N ASP A 171 -0.96 0.83 14.74
CA ASP A 171 -0.50 2.12 15.28
C ASP A 171 -0.51 3.23 14.21
N PHE A 172 -0.04 2.93 12.99
CA PHE A 172 -0.09 3.89 11.89
C PHE A 172 -1.53 4.31 11.58
N ILE A 173 -2.46 3.36 11.52
CA ILE A 173 -3.89 3.63 11.31
C ILE A 173 -4.48 4.45 12.47
N ASP A 174 -4.11 4.16 13.71
CA ASP A 174 -4.59 4.92 14.88
C ASP A 174 -4.12 6.38 14.84
N ARG A 175 -2.86 6.62 14.50
CA ARG A 175 -2.30 7.97 14.30
C ARG A 175 -2.94 8.70 13.12
N GLN A 176 -3.14 8.00 12.01
CA GLN A 176 -3.88 8.50 10.85
C GLN A 176 -5.28 9.00 11.26
N ILE A 177 -6.05 8.17 11.98
CA ILE A 177 -7.40 8.52 12.46
C ILE A 177 -7.33 9.73 13.40
N LYS A 178 -6.40 9.74 14.36
CA LYS A 178 -6.21 10.84 15.32
C LYS A 178 -5.86 12.16 14.61
N ALA A 179 -5.10 12.09 13.52
CA ALA A 179 -4.76 13.24 12.68
C ALA A 179 -5.91 13.71 11.78
N GLY A 180 -7.04 13.00 11.78
CA GLY A 180 -8.27 13.34 11.04
C GLY A 180 -8.35 12.75 9.63
N TYR A 181 -7.44 11.85 9.26
CA TYR A 181 -7.45 11.23 7.94
C TYR A 181 -8.49 10.12 7.84
N LYS A 182 -9.11 10.03 6.66
CA LYS A 182 -10.02 8.95 6.29
C LYS A 182 -9.49 8.24 5.05
N VAL A 183 -9.83 6.96 4.92
CA VAL A 183 -9.56 6.19 3.70
C VAL A 183 -10.73 6.38 2.75
N ILE A 184 -10.49 7.02 1.59
CA ILE A 184 -11.44 7.06 0.48
C ILE A 184 -11.23 5.86 -0.42
N LEU A 185 -12.29 5.06 -0.60
CA LEU A 185 -12.25 3.88 -1.45
C LEU A 185 -12.58 4.25 -2.89
N THR A 186 -11.94 3.57 -3.84
CA THR A 186 -12.39 3.58 -5.23
C THR A 186 -13.86 3.13 -5.32
N LYS A 187 -14.59 3.46 -6.40
CA LYS A 187 -15.99 3.04 -6.55
C LYS A 187 -16.13 1.55 -6.85
N ARG A 188 -15.11 0.98 -7.51
CA ARG A 188 -14.97 -0.44 -7.81
C ARG A 188 -13.67 -0.93 -7.18
N GLN A 189 -13.63 -2.18 -6.76
CA GLN A 189 -12.39 -2.79 -6.30
C GLN A 189 -11.43 -2.91 -7.49
N LEU A 190 -10.28 -2.25 -7.38
CA LEU A 190 -9.22 -2.24 -8.40
C LEU A 190 -7.94 -2.93 -7.93
N ALA A 191 -7.95 -3.48 -6.72
CA ALA A 191 -6.92 -4.38 -6.25
C ALA A 191 -7.49 -5.43 -5.28
N PHE A 192 -6.88 -6.61 -5.26
CA PHE A 192 -7.36 -7.79 -4.56
C PHE A 192 -6.23 -8.36 -3.70
N HIS A 193 -6.49 -8.54 -2.42
CA HIS A 193 -5.53 -9.11 -1.47
C HIS A 193 -5.67 -10.64 -1.47
N LEU A 194 -4.81 -11.30 -2.26
CA LEU A 194 -4.91 -12.72 -2.57
C LEU A 194 -4.39 -13.62 -1.43
N GLY A 195 -3.45 -13.15 -0.62
CA GLY A 195 -2.87 -13.93 0.48
C GLY A 195 -3.74 -14.02 1.75
N SER A 196 -4.91 -13.38 1.76
CA SER A 196 -5.86 -13.53 2.86
C SER A 196 -6.53 -14.91 2.81
N LYS A 197 -6.66 -15.57 3.97
CA LYS A 197 -7.22 -16.93 4.17
C LYS A 197 -8.64 -17.17 3.60
N LYS A 198 -9.26 -16.20 2.94
CA LYS A 198 -10.66 -16.26 2.48
C LYS A 198 -10.83 -16.52 0.98
N MET A 199 -9.75 -16.64 0.20
CA MET A 199 -9.82 -16.75 -1.26
C MET A 199 -9.53 -18.16 -1.81
N LEU A 200 -9.43 -19.17 -0.95
CA LEU A 200 -9.38 -20.59 -1.33
C LEU A 200 -10.37 -21.39 -0.47
#